data_AF-A0A0C3PAP0-F1
#
_entry.id   AF-A0A0C3PAP0-F1
#
_cell.length_a   1.000
_cell.length_b   1.000
_cell.length_c   1.000
_cell.angle_alpha   90.00
_cell.angle_beta   90.00
_cell.angle_gamma   90.00
#
_symmetry.space_group_name_H-M   'P 1'
#
loop_
_entity.id
_entity.type
_entity.pdbx_description
1 polymer ?
#
loop_
_entity_poly.entity_id
_entity_poly.type
_entity_poly.pdbx_seq_one_letter_code
_entity_poly.pdbx_strand_id
1 'polypeptide(L)'
;MIGAYTSKEGRFLTAVSPIFQFHSMAVMNLITADHIFCAYPALTLCGLSIVNPGTVYYGNFKVKHLKMLMKYSLHGFHYVACKQFHDNKKSCKLKVHLLSDGKGMWVERQQVPHVTQMPQDLFWLLGVYDVQWLLGGQVCDSESGYVTPWIGVVEDAL
;
A
#
# COMPACT_ATOMS: atom_id res chain seq x y z
N MET A 1 -9.83 -19.19 27.97
CA MET A 1 -8.49 -18.79 28.43
C MET A 1 -8.10 -17.59 27.58
N ILE A 2 -8.05 -16.39 28.18
CA ILE A 2 -7.85 -15.13 27.48
C ILE A 2 -6.33 -14.95 27.35
N GLY A 3 -5.78 -15.26 26.17
CA GLY A 3 -4.37 -15.06 25.87
C GLY A 3 -4.05 -13.58 25.77
N ALA A 4 -2.98 -13.16 26.44
CA ALA A 4 -2.50 -11.79 26.45
C ALA A 4 -2.22 -11.29 25.02
N TYR A 5 -2.98 -10.29 24.59
CA TYR A 5 -2.90 -9.64 23.28
C TYR A 5 -1.48 -9.12 23.01
N THR A 6 -0.96 -9.55 21.87
CA THR A 6 0.37 -9.37 21.30
C THR A 6 0.69 -7.90 21.01
N SER A 7 1.40 -7.24 21.93
CA SER A 7 1.87 -5.84 21.82
C SER A 7 2.68 -5.50 20.54
N LYS A 8 3.20 -6.49 19.81
CA LYS A 8 4.00 -6.31 18.58
C LYS A 8 3.14 -6.22 17.32
N GLU A 9 2.08 -7.03 17.21
CA GLU A 9 1.08 -7.04 16.13
C GLU A 9 0.43 -5.67 15.96
N GLY A 10 -0.09 -5.12 17.07
CA GLY A 10 -0.70 -3.80 17.09
C GLY A 10 0.28 -2.70 16.65
N ARG A 11 1.57 -2.81 16.97
CA ARG A 11 2.56 -1.78 16.62
C ARG A 11 2.88 -1.73 15.13
N PHE A 12 3.02 -2.87 14.46
CA PHE A 12 3.30 -2.89 13.03
C PHE A 12 2.09 -2.40 12.22
N LEU A 13 0.89 -2.96 12.47
CA LEU A 13 -0.33 -2.49 11.83
C LEU A 13 -0.57 -1.00 12.12
N THR A 14 -0.29 -0.52 13.33
CA THR A 14 -0.33 0.92 13.65
C THR A 14 0.70 1.74 12.87
N ALA A 15 1.88 1.18 12.57
CA ALA A 15 2.91 1.85 11.80
C ALA A 15 2.61 1.91 10.30
N VAL A 16 2.02 0.86 9.71
CA VAL A 16 1.74 0.79 8.27
C VAL A 16 0.33 1.22 7.88
N SER A 17 -0.66 1.11 8.77
CA SER A 17 -2.04 1.56 8.50
C SER A 17 -2.12 3.02 8.04
N PRO A 18 -1.37 3.98 8.62
CA PRO A 18 -1.34 5.35 8.13
C PRO A 18 -0.91 5.48 6.65
N ILE A 19 -0.11 4.55 6.13
CA ILE A 19 0.30 4.54 4.71
C ILE A 19 -0.93 4.41 3.81
N PHE A 20 -1.89 3.57 4.20
CA PHE A 20 -3.11 3.34 3.43
C PHE A 20 -4.21 4.36 3.73
N GLN A 21 -3.97 5.29 4.66
CA GLN A 21 -4.84 6.43 4.92
C GLN A 21 -4.48 7.65 4.07
N PHE A 22 -3.34 7.63 3.36
CA PHE A 22 -3.00 8.73 2.46
C PHE A 22 -3.91 8.77 1.22
N HIS A 23 -4.16 9.99 0.72
CA HIS A 23 -5.16 10.21 -0.34
C HIS A 23 -4.69 9.86 -1.76
N SER A 24 -3.42 9.48 -1.96
CA SER A 24 -2.82 9.18 -3.27
C SER A 24 -1.75 8.11 -3.12
N MET A 25 -1.57 7.24 -4.12
CA MET A 25 -0.54 6.19 -4.05
C MET A 25 0.89 6.72 -4.17
N ALA A 26 1.08 7.93 -4.70
CA ALA A 26 2.39 8.59 -4.73
C ALA A 26 3.06 8.68 -3.34
N VAL A 27 2.25 8.64 -2.27
CA VAL A 27 2.67 8.67 -0.86
C VAL A 27 2.39 7.37 -0.11
N MET A 28 1.90 6.32 -0.78
CA MET A 28 1.76 4.98 -0.18
C MET A 28 3.11 4.25 -0.12
N ASN A 29 4.12 4.98 0.33
CA ASN A 29 5.48 4.52 0.54
C ASN A 29 5.86 4.84 1.98
N LEU A 30 6.48 3.89 2.67
CA LEU A 30 7.07 4.10 3.99
C LEU A 30 8.58 4.13 3.84
N ILE A 31 9.21 5.19 4.34
CA ILE A 31 10.65 5.35 4.35
C ILE A 31 11.06 5.48 5.82
N THR A 32 11.84 4.53 6.31
CA THR A 32 12.47 4.59 7.63
C THR A 32 13.97 4.88 7.46
N ALA A 33 14.70 4.94 8.58
CA ALA A 33 16.16 5.07 8.54
C ALA A 33 16.80 3.92 7.73
N ASP A 34 16.21 2.74 7.85
CA ASP A 34 16.86 1.49 7.44
C ASP A 34 16.10 0.78 6.32
N HIS A 35 14.89 1.21 5.98
CA HIS A 35 14.04 0.50 5.02
C HIS A 35 13.18 1.45 4.18
N ILE A 36 12.79 0.99 2.99
CA ILE A 36 11.82 1.61 2.09
C ILE A 36 10.81 0.55 1.70
N PHE A 37 9.53 0.85 1.89
CA PHE A 37 8.40 0.10 1.37
C PHE A 37 7.64 0.95 0.36
N CYS A 38 7.21 0.33 -0.74
CA CYS A 38 6.35 0.92 -1.75
C CYS A 38 5.29 -0.10 -2.15
N ALA A 39 4.01 0.23 -1.95
CA ALA A 39 2.91 -0.70 -2.20
C ALA A 39 2.64 -0.92 -3.70
N TYR A 40 2.91 0.08 -4.55
CA TYR A 40 2.63 0.05 -5.99
C TYR A 40 3.80 0.59 -6.83
N PRO A 41 5.00 -0.02 -6.75
CA PRO A 41 6.22 0.48 -7.40
C PRO A 41 6.08 0.63 -8.91
N ALA A 42 5.32 -0.26 -9.55
CA ALA A 42 5.04 -0.18 -10.98
C ALA A 42 4.40 1.14 -11.42
N LEU A 43 3.61 1.77 -10.55
CA LEU A 43 2.99 3.05 -10.82
C LEU A 43 3.87 4.18 -10.31
N THR A 44 4.30 4.09 -9.05
CA THR A 44 5.10 5.14 -8.40
C THR A 44 6.38 5.44 -9.17
N LEU A 45 7.12 4.42 -9.63
CA LEU A 45 8.37 4.58 -10.37
C LEU A 45 8.16 5.10 -11.80
N CYS A 46 6.97 4.95 -12.36
CA CYS A 46 6.60 5.51 -13.66
C CYS A 46 5.97 6.91 -13.54
N GLY A 47 6.00 7.53 -12.35
CA GLY A 47 5.34 8.81 -12.11
C GLY A 47 3.81 8.73 -12.26
N LEU A 48 3.21 7.55 -12.07
CA LEU A 48 1.78 7.36 -12.13
C LEU A 48 1.20 7.23 -10.72
N SER A 49 -0.01 7.73 -10.51
CA SER A 49 -0.72 7.59 -9.24
C SER A 49 -2.21 7.32 -9.43
N ILE A 50 -2.82 6.70 -8.43
CA ILE A 50 -4.26 6.51 -8.32
C ILE A 50 -4.72 7.21 -7.04
N VAL A 51 -5.87 7.86 -7.09
CA VAL A 51 -6.48 8.46 -5.89
C VAL A 51 -6.98 7.35 -4.98
N ASN A 52 -6.65 7.45 -3.69
CA ASN A 52 -7.17 6.50 -2.71
C ASN A 52 -8.70 6.64 -2.64
N PRO A 53 -9.45 5.57 -2.97
CA PRO A 53 -10.90 5.61 -2.98
C PRO A 53 -11.50 5.89 -1.62
N GLY A 54 -10.82 5.52 -0.52
CA GLY A 54 -11.31 5.81 0.81
C GLY A 54 -11.49 7.30 1.08
N THR A 55 -10.63 8.13 0.48
CA THR A 55 -10.77 9.59 0.59
C THR A 55 -11.95 10.12 -0.23
N VAL A 56 -12.24 9.51 -1.37
CA VAL A 56 -13.25 10.00 -2.34
C VAL A 56 -14.65 9.55 -1.94
N TYR A 57 -14.82 8.26 -1.63
CA TYR A 57 -16.15 7.65 -1.53
C TYR A 57 -16.72 7.66 -0.11
N TYR A 58 -15.91 7.72 0.95
CA TYR A 58 -16.41 7.81 2.33
C TYR A 58 -16.60 9.26 2.80
N GLY A 59 -16.93 10.18 1.88
CA GLY A 59 -17.44 11.52 2.21
C GLY A 59 -16.45 12.50 2.83
N ASN A 60 -15.15 12.18 2.88
CA ASN A 60 -14.14 13.04 3.49
C ASN A 60 -13.33 13.88 2.48
N PHE A 61 -13.70 13.89 1.20
CA PHE A 61 -12.94 14.61 0.18
C PHE A 61 -13.07 16.14 0.34
N LYS A 62 -12.02 16.80 0.81
CA LYS A 62 -12.00 18.25 1.11
C LYS A 62 -11.01 18.99 0.21
N VAL A 63 -11.10 20.33 0.19
CA VAL A 63 -10.17 21.21 -0.55
C VAL A 63 -8.70 20.92 -0.25
N LYS A 64 -8.36 20.54 1.00
CA LYS A 64 -7.00 20.12 1.37
C LYS A 64 -6.50 18.91 0.57
N HIS A 65 -7.39 18.01 0.18
CA HIS A 65 -7.06 16.85 -0.66
C HIS A 65 -6.81 17.30 -2.10
N LEU A 66 -7.60 18.21 -2.65
CA LEU A 66 -7.33 18.80 -3.98
C LEU A 66 -5.95 19.48 -4.03
N LYS A 67 -5.61 20.28 -3.00
CA LYS A 67 -4.28 20.91 -2.90
C LYS A 67 -3.15 19.88 -2.86
N MET A 68 -3.36 18.77 -2.14
CA MET A 68 -2.40 17.67 -2.09
C MET A 68 -2.28 16.97 -3.47
N LEU A 69 -3.39 16.65 -4.13
CA LEU A 69 -3.36 16.04 -5.47
C LEU A 69 -2.63 16.96 -6.46
N MET A 70 -2.92 18.26 -6.41
CA MET A 70 -2.25 19.27 -7.23
C MET A 70 -0.75 19.34 -6.93
N LYS A 71 -0.34 19.29 -5.66
CA LYS A 71 1.08 19.23 -5.28
C LYS A 71 1.78 18.08 -6.01
N TYR A 72 1.25 16.86 -5.98
CA TYR A 72 1.92 15.73 -6.64
C TYR A 72 1.86 15.81 -8.16
N SER A 73 0.78 16.35 -8.72
CA SER A 73 0.71 16.66 -10.16
C SER A 73 1.85 17.60 -10.59
N LEU A 74 2.10 18.66 -9.81
CA LEU A 74 3.22 19.58 -10.03
C LEU A 74 4.60 18.93 -9.85
N HIS A 75 4.70 17.80 -9.15
CA HIS A 75 5.94 17.02 -8.99
C HIS A 75 6.05 15.88 -10.03
N GLY A 76 5.29 15.94 -11.12
CA GLY A 76 5.37 14.98 -12.22
C GLY A 76 4.57 13.69 -12.03
N PHE A 77 3.69 13.62 -11.03
CA PHE A 77 2.78 12.47 -10.90
C PHE A 77 1.51 12.66 -11.74
N HIS A 78 1.25 11.72 -12.64
CA HIS A 78 0.04 11.69 -13.45
C HIS A 78 -1.00 10.76 -12.82
N TYR A 79 -2.19 11.30 -12.55
CA TYR A 79 -3.30 10.51 -12.04
C TYR A 79 -3.96 9.73 -13.17
N VAL A 80 -4.07 8.41 -12.99
CA VAL A 80 -4.65 7.49 -13.97
C VAL A 80 -5.88 6.78 -13.41
N ALA A 81 -6.79 6.39 -14.29
CA ALA A 81 -7.89 5.50 -13.95
C ALA A 81 -7.37 4.06 -13.79
N CYS A 82 -8.05 3.27 -12.95
CA CYS A 82 -7.67 1.86 -12.72
C CYS A 82 -7.58 1.05 -14.04
N LYS A 83 -8.50 1.28 -14.98
CA LYS A 83 -8.49 0.63 -16.30
C LYS A 83 -7.18 0.85 -17.07
N GLN A 84 -6.60 2.05 -17.01
CA GLN A 84 -5.34 2.38 -17.69
C GLN A 84 -4.14 1.67 -17.06
N PHE A 85 -4.28 1.22 -15.81
CA PHE A 85 -3.27 0.41 -15.12
C PHE A 85 -3.39 -1.08 -15.45
N HIS A 86 -4.59 -1.58 -15.78
CA HIS A 86 -4.79 -2.98 -16.18
C HIS A 86 -3.96 -3.32 -17.41
N ASP A 87 -3.92 -2.43 -18.39
CA ASP A 87 -3.27 -2.65 -19.68
C ASP A 87 -1.75 -2.76 -19.55
N ASN A 88 -1.17 -2.18 -18.51
CA ASN A 88 0.28 -2.13 -18.34
C ASN A 88 0.84 -3.38 -17.64
N LYS A 89 0.10 -4.00 -16.70
CA LYS A 89 0.61 -5.14 -15.87
C LYS A 89 -0.44 -6.17 -15.41
N LYS A 90 -1.69 -6.13 -15.91
CA LYS A 90 -2.83 -6.94 -15.42
C LYS A 90 -3.07 -6.85 -13.90
N SER A 91 -2.59 -5.78 -13.27
CA SER A 91 -2.80 -5.51 -11.85
C SER A 91 -3.98 -4.56 -11.72
N CYS A 92 -5.00 -4.99 -10.99
CA CYS A 92 -6.16 -4.16 -10.66
C CYS A 92 -5.99 -3.63 -9.25
N LYS A 93 -6.42 -2.39 -8.97
CA LYS A 93 -6.45 -1.83 -7.61
C LYS A 93 -7.34 -2.63 -6.64
N LEU A 94 -8.23 -3.47 -7.21
CA LEU A 94 -9.15 -4.37 -6.51
C LEU A 94 -8.56 -5.77 -6.32
N LYS A 95 -7.34 -6.02 -6.80
CA LYS A 95 -6.65 -7.27 -6.53
C LYS A 95 -5.97 -7.15 -5.17
N VAL A 96 -6.12 -8.19 -4.34
CA VAL A 96 -5.35 -8.30 -3.10
C VAL A 96 -3.89 -8.53 -3.50
N HIS A 97 -3.03 -7.68 -2.95
CA HIS A 97 -1.59 -7.79 -3.07
C HIS A 97 -1.03 -8.34 -1.79
N LEU A 98 0.03 -9.12 -1.92
CA LEU A 98 0.79 -9.66 -0.81
C LEU A 98 2.20 -9.08 -0.87
N LEU A 99 2.86 -8.96 0.25
CA LEU A 99 4.27 -8.58 0.22
C LEU A 99 5.10 -9.68 -0.48
N SER A 100 4.72 -10.93 -0.27
CA SER A 100 5.35 -12.11 -0.88
C SER A 100 5.11 -12.24 -2.39
N ASP A 101 4.14 -11.53 -2.99
CA ASP A 101 3.78 -11.70 -4.40
C ASP A 101 4.70 -10.95 -5.39
N GLY A 102 5.67 -10.19 -4.87
CA GLY A 102 6.62 -9.40 -5.65
C GLY A 102 6.01 -8.21 -6.41
N LYS A 103 4.76 -7.82 -6.10
CA LYS A 103 4.09 -6.65 -6.69
C LYS A 103 4.37 -5.37 -5.92
N GLY A 104 4.68 -5.47 -4.64
CA GLY A 104 5.28 -4.39 -3.84
C GLY A 104 6.80 -4.29 -4.04
N MET A 105 7.41 -3.19 -3.60
CA MET A 105 8.86 -3.02 -3.55
C MET A 105 9.29 -2.77 -2.11
N TRP A 106 10.34 -3.48 -1.68
CA TRP A 106 10.97 -3.34 -0.39
C TRP A 106 12.48 -3.21 -0.59
N VAL A 107 13.11 -2.24 0.07
CA VAL A 107 14.55 -1.96 -0.04
C VAL A 107 15.13 -1.67 1.33
N GLU A 108 16.18 -2.38 1.73
CA GLU A 108 16.97 -2.08 2.93
C GLU A 108 18.03 -1.00 2.62
N ARG A 109 18.21 -0.04 3.53
CA ARG A 109 19.08 1.15 3.36
C ARG A 109 20.38 1.09 4.15
N GLN A 110 20.45 0.37 5.28
CA GLN A 110 21.68 0.32 6.07
C GLN A 110 22.63 -0.74 5.50
N GLN A 111 23.77 -0.27 5.00
CA GLN A 111 24.91 -1.07 4.52
C GLN A 111 24.54 -2.00 3.35
N VAL A 112 25.00 -1.68 2.14
CA VAL A 112 25.01 -2.66 1.05
C VAL A 112 26.08 -3.71 1.38
N PRO A 113 25.70 -4.95 1.71
CA PRO A 113 26.37 -6.06 1.07
C PRO A 113 25.35 -6.90 0.32
N HIS A 114 25.81 -7.41 -0.81
CA HIS A 114 25.10 -8.39 -1.60
C HIS A 114 24.53 -9.51 -0.71
N VAL A 115 23.29 -9.91 -1.00
CA VAL A 115 22.64 -11.18 -0.61
C VAL A 115 21.65 -11.11 0.58
N THR A 116 20.39 -10.83 0.18
CA THR A 116 19.14 -11.50 0.58
C THR A 116 18.79 -11.58 2.06
N GLN A 117 18.09 -10.56 2.56
CA GLN A 117 16.90 -10.86 3.36
C GLN A 117 15.69 -10.57 2.48
N MET A 118 14.93 -11.62 2.17
CA MET A 118 13.61 -11.45 1.56
C MET A 118 12.78 -10.62 2.53
N PRO A 119 11.84 -9.77 2.06
CA PRO A 119 11.02 -8.97 2.96
C PRO A 119 10.44 -9.82 4.10
N GLN A 120 10.02 -11.04 3.75
CA GLN A 120 9.62 -12.13 4.65
C GLN A 120 10.52 -12.28 5.89
N ASP A 121 11.84 -12.28 5.77
CA ASP A 121 12.76 -12.50 6.90
C ASP A 121 12.61 -11.42 7.99
N LEU A 122 12.44 -10.15 7.59
CA LEU A 122 12.15 -9.06 8.53
C LEU A 122 10.77 -9.23 9.16
N PHE A 123 9.77 -9.61 8.37
CA PHE A 123 8.41 -9.83 8.86
C PHE A 123 8.38 -10.99 9.86
N TRP A 124 9.09 -12.08 9.58
CA TRP A 124 9.29 -13.20 10.49
C TRP A 124 9.92 -12.76 11.81
N LEU A 125 10.93 -11.89 11.78
CA LEU A 125 11.53 -11.29 12.99
C LEU A 125 10.53 -10.44 13.80
N LEU A 126 9.53 -9.87 13.13
CA LEU A 126 8.43 -9.13 13.74
C LEU A 126 7.23 -10.01 14.13
N GLY A 127 7.25 -11.31 13.81
CA GLY A 127 6.13 -12.25 14.02
C GLY A 127 5.01 -12.11 12.99
N VAL A 128 5.29 -11.49 11.84
CA VAL A 128 4.38 -11.29 10.71
C VAL A 128 4.75 -12.26 9.61
N TYR A 129 3.80 -13.06 9.10
CA TYR A 129 4.08 -14.00 8.01
C TYR A 129 3.97 -13.32 6.65
N ASP A 130 2.93 -12.50 6.47
CA ASP A 130 2.74 -11.70 5.26
C ASP A 130 1.94 -10.43 5.58
N VAL A 131 2.03 -9.43 4.69
CA VAL A 131 1.17 -8.25 4.72
C VAL A 131 0.37 -8.24 3.44
N GLN A 132 -0.96 -8.21 3.59
CA GLN A 132 -1.88 -8.13 2.47
C GLN A 132 -2.51 -6.76 2.41
N TRP A 133 -2.68 -6.23 1.21
CA TRP A 133 -3.38 -4.96 1.03
C TRP A 133 -4.22 -4.93 -0.24
N LEU A 134 -5.24 -4.08 -0.18
CA LEU A 134 -6.23 -3.85 -1.22
C LEU A 134 -6.54 -2.36 -1.24
N LEU A 135 -6.34 -1.69 -2.37
CA LEU A 135 -6.69 -0.27 -2.46
C LEU A 135 -8.21 -0.07 -2.52
N GLY A 136 -8.95 -1.02 -3.08
CA GLY A 136 -10.41 -0.97 -3.15
C GLY A 136 -10.95 0.10 -4.11
N GLY A 137 -12.12 0.64 -3.79
CA GLY A 137 -12.86 1.63 -4.56
C GLY A 137 -13.90 1.06 -5.49
N GLN A 138 -14.35 1.89 -6.43
CA GLN A 138 -15.34 1.46 -7.42
C GLN A 138 -14.81 0.28 -8.23
N VAL A 139 -15.66 -0.74 -8.36
CA VAL A 139 -15.41 -1.94 -9.16
C VAL A 139 -15.24 -1.54 -10.62
N CYS A 140 -14.20 -2.06 -11.28
CA CYS A 140 -13.96 -1.75 -12.69
C CYS A 140 -15.16 -2.21 -13.52
N ASP A 141 -15.59 -1.35 -14.44
CA ASP A 141 -16.75 -1.57 -15.32
C ASP A 141 -18.10 -1.69 -14.58
N SER A 142 -18.14 -1.35 -13.28
CA SER A 142 -19.37 -1.29 -12.49
C SER A 142 -19.80 0.14 -12.23
N GLU A 143 -21.09 0.41 -12.36
CA GLU A 143 -21.67 1.72 -12.05
C GLU A 143 -21.86 1.95 -10.54
N SER A 144 -21.97 0.88 -9.75
CA SER A 144 -22.36 0.96 -8.33
C SER A 144 -21.62 0.03 -7.37
N GLY A 145 -20.78 -0.88 -7.87
CA GLY A 145 -20.00 -1.78 -7.02
C GLY A 145 -18.85 -1.05 -6.32
N TYR A 146 -18.71 -1.25 -5.01
CA TYR A 146 -17.65 -0.66 -4.19
C TYR A 146 -16.98 -1.69 -3.29
N VAL A 147 -15.66 -1.60 -3.21
CA VAL A 147 -14.84 -2.43 -2.32
C VAL A 147 -14.09 -1.53 -1.35
N THR A 148 -14.09 -1.86 -0.07
CA THR A 148 -13.40 -1.06 0.95
C THR A 148 -11.89 -1.26 0.85
N PRO A 149 -11.07 -0.18 0.92
CA PRO A 149 -9.63 -0.32 1.10
C PRO A 149 -9.35 -1.12 2.37
N TRP A 150 -8.38 -2.01 2.31
CA TRP A 150 -8.06 -2.89 3.43
C TRP A 150 -6.57 -3.19 3.46
N ILE A 151 -6.04 -3.33 4.67
CA ILE A 151 -4.72 -3.89 4.93
C ILE A 151 -4.88 -4.89 6.08
N GLY A 152 -4.24 -6.04 5.94
CA GLY A 152 -4.19 -7.05 6.98
C GLY A 152 -2.80 -7.66 7.09
N VAL A 153 -2.55 -8.24 8.24
CA VAL A 153 -1.40 -9.08 8.50
C VAL A 153 -1.87 -10.53 8.45
N VAL A 154 -1.13 -11.39 7.74
CA VAL A 154 -1.28 -12.83 7.84
C VAL A 154 -0.30 -13.30 8.89
N GLU A 155 -0.81 -14.06 9.86
CA GLU A 155 -0.03 -14.73 10.88
C GLU A 155 -0.02 -16.22 10.58
N ASP A 156 1.01 -16.93 11.05
CA ASP A 156 0.98 -18.39 11.05
C ASP A 156 -0.16 -18.86 11.96
N ALA A 157 -1.01 -19.75 11.44
CA ALA A 157 -2.00 -20.43 12.25
C ALA A 157 -1.28 -21.44 13.14
N LEU A 158 -0.97 -21.06 14.38
CA LEU A 158 -0.62 -22.03 15.44
C LEU A 158 -1.85 -22.85 15.83
#